data_AF-A0A958Z8C2-F1
#
_entry.id   AF-A0A958Z8C2-F1
#
_cell.length_a   1.000
_cell.length_b   1.000
_cell.length_c   1.000
_cell.angle_alpha   90.00
_cell.angle_beta   90.00
_cell.angle_gamma   90.00
#
_symmetry.space_group_name_H-M   'P 1'
#
loop_
_entity.id
_entity.type
_entity.pdbx_description
1 polymer ?
#
loop_
_entity_poly.entity_id
_entity_poly.type
_entity_poly.pdbx_seq_one_letter_code
_entity_poly.pdbx_strand_id
1 'polypeptide(L)' 'VEVGQGIKTTSFNAEVQAAYLVNPVTNLKLFASLSFRNFNPNAETVSTFKSNTTWFNVGLRTDLFNWYFDF' A
#
# COMPACT_ATOMS: atom_id res chain seq x y z
N VAL A 1 -37.46 -0.63 -3.78
CA VAL A 1 -36.56 0.01 -2.79
C VAL A 1 -35.80 -1.13 -2.11
N GLU A 2 -34.48 -1.19 -2.26
CA GLU A 2 -33.67 -2.22 -1.59
C GLU A 2 -33.35 -1.73 -0.17
N VAL A 3 -33.96 -2.36 0.83
CA VAL A 3 -33.79 -2.02 2.24
C VAL A 3 -32.79 -3.01 2.85
N GLY A 4 -31.83 -2.52 3.64
CA GLY A 4 -30.84 -3.36 4.36
C GLY A 4 -29.52 -3.64 3.63
N GLN A 5 -29.21 -2.96 2.51
CA GLN A 5 -27.99 -3.20 1.72
C GLN A 5 -26.69 -2.59 2.29
N GLY A 6 -26.73 -1.97 3.48
CA GLY A 6 -25.57 -1.28 4.07
C GLY A 6 -25.13 -0.03 3.29
N ILE A 7 -23.96 0.52 3.65
CA ILE A 7 -23.40 1.71 3.01
C ILE A 7 -22.40 1.30 1.94
N LYS A 8 -22.77 1.52 0.67
CA LYS A 8 -21.85 1.33 -0.46
C LYS A 8 -20.68 2.30 -0.35
N THR A 9 -19.47 1.80 -0.56
CA THR A 9 -18.23 2.60 -0.49
C THR A 9 -17.36 2.33 -1.70
N THR A 10 -16.75 3.39 -2.23
CA THR A 10 -15.71 3.31 -3.25
C THR A 10 -14.36 3.62 -2.62
N SER A 11 -13.34 2.83 -2.92
CA SER A 11 -11.98 3.13 -2.50
C SER A 11 -11.05 3.05 -3.70
N PHE A 12 -10.20 4.06 -3.82
CA PHE A 12 -9.15 4.13 -4.83
C PHE A 12 -7.80 4.13 -4.13
N ASN A 13 -6.89 3.30 -4.61
CA ASN A 13 -5.53 3.20 -4.11
C ASN A 13 -4.57 3.32 -5.29
N ALA A 14 -3.55 4.15 -5.14
CA ALA A 14 -2.46 4.29 -6.10
C ALA A 14 -1.14 4.30 -5.34
N GLU A 15 -0.12 3.62 -5.87
CA GLU A 15 1.22 3.65 -5.32
C GLU A 15 2.24 3.76 -6.45
N VAL A 16 3.22 4.62 -6.24
CA VAL A 16 4.42 4.69 -7.07
C VAL A 16 5.63 4.45 -6.18
N GLN A 17 6.53 3.58 -6.65
CA GLN A 17 7.76 3.24 -5.95
C GLN A 17 8.95 3.39 -6.89
N ALA A 18 10.04 3.94 -6.36
CA ALA A 18 11.34 3.97 -7.01
C ALA A 18 12.38 3.37 -6.07
N ALA A 19 13.39 2.73 -6.63
CA ALA A 19 14.47 2.14 -5.87
C ALA A 19 15.80 2.23 -6.61
N TYR A 20 16.88 2.45 -5.85
CA TYR A 20 18.25 2.48 -6.33
C TYR A 20 19.01 1.27 -5.77
N LEU A 21 19.66 0.50 -6.64
CA LEU A 21 20.48 -0.65 -6.25
C LEU A 21 21.81 -0.17 -5.66
N VAL A 22 21.98 -0.38 -4.35
CA VAL A 22 23.16 0.00 -3.59
C VAL A 22 24.20 -1.11 -3.59
N ASN A 23 23.79 -2.37 -3.37
CA ASN A 23 24.69 -3.53 -3.41
C ASN A 23 24.09 -4.62 -4.31
N PRO A 24 24.72 -4.91 -5.47
CA PRO A 24 24.25 -5.97 -6.38
C PRO A 24 24.32 -7.38 -5.78
N VAL A 25 25.32 -7.68 -4.93
CA VAL A 25 25.54 -9.03 -4.38
C VAL A 25 24.42 -9.44 -3.45
N THR A 26 23.95 -8.52 -2.60
CA THR A 26 22.82 -8.75 -1.69
C THR A 26 21.50 -8.19 -2.21
N ASN A 27 21.49 -7.69 -3.45
CA ASN A 27 20.36 -6.97 -4.04
C ASN A 27 19.79 -5.88 -3.09
N LEU A 28 20.67 -5.21 -2.34
CA LEU A 28 20.34 -4.14 -1.41
C LEU A 28 19.91 -2.90 -2.19
N LYS A 29 18.73 -2.39 -1.90
CA LYS A 29 18.15 -1.22 -2.55
C LYS A 29 17.75 -0.18 -1.51
N LEU A 30 18.06 1.07 -1.79
CA LEU A 30 17.39 2.21 -1.16
C LEU A 30 16.11 2.47 -1.93
N PHE A 31 14.96 2.48 -1.26
CA PHE A 31 13.67 2.69 -1.89
C PHE A 31 12.95 3.89 -1.28
N ALA A 32 12.12 4.51 -2.11
CA ALA A 32 11.11 5.47 -1.69
C ALA A 32 9.79 5.11 -2.38
N SER A 33 8.67 5.20 -1.66
CA SER A 33 7.35 5.07 -2.25
C SER A 33 6.41 6.17 -1.77
N LEU A 34 5.50 6.53 -2.67
CA LEU A 34 4.40 7.44 -2.41
C LEU A 34 3.10 6.69 -2.71
N SER A 35 2.30 6.52 -1.67
CA SER A 35 1.02 5.81 -1.74
C SER A 35 -0.10 6.79 -1.43
N PHE A 36 -1.13 6.79 -2.27
CA PHE A 36 -2.33 7.59 -2.09
C PHE A 36 -3.55 6.69 -1.99
N ARG A 37 -4.39 6.92 -0.98
CA ARG A 37 -5.68 6.26 -0.81
C ARG A 37 -6.78 7.29 -0.64
N ASN A 38 -7.83 7.12 -1.43
CA ASN A 38 -9.11 7.79 -1.27
C ASN A 38 -10.14 6.75 -0.82
N PHE A 39 -10.82 7.05 0.27
CA PHE A 39 -11.91 6.25 0.82
C PHE A 39 -13.18 7.13 0.80
N ASN A 40 -14.16 6.75 -0.02
CA ASN A 40 -15.33 7.56 -0.31
C ASN A 40 -16.62 6.74 -0.13
N PRO A 41 -17.16 6.68 1.11
CA PRO A 41 -18.44 6.06 1.42
C PRO A 41 -19.61 6.92 0.93
N ASN A 42 -20.73 6.29 0.53
CA ASN A 42 -21.93 7.01 0.09
C ASN A 42 -22.66 7.73 1.23
N ALA A 43 -22.42 7.34 2.48
CA ALA A 43 -22.94 7.99 3.68
C ALA A 43 -21.90 7.87 4.81
N GLU A 44 -21.76 8.93 5.61
CA GLU A 44 -20.84 8.92 6.76
C GLU A 44 -21.56 8.49 8.04
N THR A 45 -20.84 7.76 8.90
CA THR A 45 -21.27 7.34 10.23
C THR A 45 -20.15 7.57 11.23
N VAL A 46 -20.41 7.35 12.52
CA VAL A 46 -19.42 7.55 13.60
C VAL A 46 -18.13 6.73 13.39
N SER A 47 -18.21 5.60 12.68
CA SER A 47 -17.08 4.71 12.40
C SER A 47 -16.62 4.69 10.95
N THR A 48 -17.39 5.27 10.01
CA THR A 48 -17.12 5.21 8.57
C THR A 48 -17.27 6.60 7.97
N PHE A 49 -16.16 7.26 7.67
CA PHE A 49 -16.13 8.62 7.14
C PHE A 49 -15.21 8.70 5.94
N LYS A 50 -15.42 9.70 5.08
CA LYS A 50 -14.58 9.94 3.92
C LYS A 50 -13.17 10.34 4.36
N SER A 51 -12.16 9.74 3.75
CA SER A 51 -10.77 10.02 4.09
C SER A 51 -9.86 9.96 2.88
N ASN A 52 -8.94 10.92 2.82
CA ASN A 52 -7.84 10.94 1.86
C ASN A 52 -6.54 10.84 2.65
N THR A 53 -5.73 9.83 2.34
CA THR A 53 -4.47 9.61 3.04
C THR A 53 -3.35 9.43 2.04
N THR A 54 -2.27 10.16 2.26
CA THR A 54 -1.03 10.04 1.51
C THR A 54 0.05 9.55 2.46
N TRP A 55 0.70 8.45 2.11
CA TRP A 55 1.85 7.92 2.82
C TRP A 55 3.10 8.11 1.98
N PHE A 56 4.14 8.62 2.62
CA PHE A 56 5.49 8.64 2.08
C PHE A 56 6.33 7.65 2.86
N ASN A 57 6.97 6.73 2.16
CA ASN A 57 7.82 5.71 2.74
C ASN A 57 9.23 5.84 2.18
N VAL A 58 10.23 5.66 3.02
CA VAL A 58 11.64 5.59 2.64
C VAL A 58 12.31 4.52 3.48
N GLY A 59 13.19 3.72 2.87
CA GLY A 59 13.89 2.69 3.62
C GLY A 59 14.91 1.93 2.79
N LEU A 60 15.58 1.00 3.45
CA LEU A 60 16.47 0.02 2.83
C LEU A 60 15.75 -1.32 2.75
N ARG A 61 15.85 -1.99 1.62
CA ARG A 61 15.35 -3.36 1.42
C ARG A 61 16.42 -4.23 0.78
N THR A 62 16.51 -5.48 1.17
CA THR A 62 17.37 -6.49 0.54
C THR A 62 16.49 -7.68 0.23
N ASP A 63 16.53 -8.16 -1.01
CA ASP A 63 15.77 -9.34 -1.41
C ASP A 63 16.67 -10.57 -1.13
N LEU A 64 16.57 -11.14 0.07
CA LEU A 64 17.29 -12.37 0.44
C LEU A 64 16.54 -13.59 -0.11
N PHE A 65 17.09 -14.24 -1.13
CA PHE A 65 16.55 -15.50 -1.62
C PHE A 65 17.07 -16.65 -0.75
N ASN A 66 16.16 -17.35 -0.08
CA ASN A 66 16.51 -18.59 0.58
C ASN A 66 16.50 -19.72 -0.47
N TRP A 67 17.68 -20.19 -0.89
CA TRP A 67 17.83 -21.45 -1.63
C TRP A 67 18.19 -22.57 -0.65
N TYR A 68 17.31 -22.83 0.31
CA TYR A 68 17.39 -24.07 1.06
C TYR A 68 16.91 -25.18 0.13
N PHE A 69 17.85 -25.87 -0.52
CA PHE A 69 17.60 -27.24 -0.95
C PHE A 69 17.61 -28.08 0.33
N ASP A 70 16.47 -28.15 1.02
CA ASP A 70 16.29 -29.15 2.07
C ASP A 70 16.38 -30.51 1.37
N PHE A 71 17.40 -31.28 1.71
CA PHE A 71 17.63 -32.65 1.21
C PHE A 71 16.80 -33.65 2.00
#